data_AF-A0A2V8SFV7-F1
#
_entry.id   AF-A0A2V8SFV7-F1
#
_cell.length_a   1.000
_cell.length_b   1.000
_cell.length_c   1.000
_cell.angle_alpha   90.00
_cell.angle_beta   90.00
_cell.angle_gamma   90.00
#
_symmetry.space_group_name_H-M   'P 1'
#
loop_
_entity.id
_entity.type
_entity.pdbx_description
1 polymer ?
#
loop_
_entity_poly.entity_id
_entity_poly.type
_entity_poly.pdbx_seq_one_letter_code
_entity_poly.pdbx_strand_id
1 'polypeptide(L)'
;LPERMKLRGLTTKYILKKTLRKLLPAENLSRGKMGFGVPVGQWLRGPLQGFLREQLLSDASARRGLLRADAVRRMVELHTEGKRDYANQLWTLLMLELWFQRFIDP
;
A
#
# COMPACT_ATOMS: atom_id res chain seq x y z
N LEU A 1 22.17 -23.91 -4.33
CA LEU A 1 23.18 -23.01 -3.73
C LEU A 1 23.25 -23.24 -2.22
N PRO A 2 24.44 -23.45 -1.64
CA PRO A 2 24.65 -23.58 -0.19
C PRO A 2 24.08 -22.40 0.61
N GLU A 3 23.53 -22.67 1.80
CA GLU A 3 22.87 -21.65 2.64
C GLU A 3 23.80 -20.49 3.03
N ARG A 4 25.05 -20.82 3.39
CA ARG A 4 26.13 -19.85 3.68
C ARG A 4 26.41 -18.84 2.57
N MET A 5 25.96 -19.11 1.34
CA MET A 5 26.10 -18.20 0.20
C MET A 5 24.92 -17.24 0.08
N LYS A 6 23.75 -17.59 0.61
CA LYS A 6 22.58 -16.72 0.68
C LYS A 6 22.65 -15.77 1.88
N LEU A 7 23.12 -16.27 3.02
CA LEU A 7 23.27 -15.55 4.29
C LEU A 7 24.67 -15.82 4.86
N ARG A 8 25.36 -14.76 5.30
CA ARG A 8 26.65 -14.88 6.02
C ARG A 8 26.64 -13.91 7.21
N GLY A 9 26.55 -14.44 8.42
CA GLY A 9 26.25 -13.63 9.60
C GLY A 9 24.93 -12.88 9.41
N LEU A 10 24.93 -11.57 9.65
CA LEU A 10 23.77 -10.69 9.41
C LEU A 10 23.63 -10.22 7.95
N THR A 11 24.54 -10.62 7.05
CA THR A 11 24.52 -10.17 5.66
C THR A 11 23.64 -11.07 4.79
N THR A 12 22.44 -10.57 4.46
CA THR A 12 21.54 -11.20 3.47
C THR A 12 22.00 -10.93 2.04
N LYS A 13 21.60 -11.81 1.10
CA LYS A 13 21.97 -11.74 -0.32
C LYS A 13 23.50 -11.74 -0.51
N TYR A 14 24.24 -12.47 0.33
CA TYR A 14 25.70 -12.38 0.42
C TYR A 14 26.40 -12.60 -0.93
N ILE A 15 26.11 -13.70 -1.62
CA ILE A 15 26.75 -13.99 -2.91
C ILE A 15 26.41 -12.95 -3.97
N LEU A 16 25.15 -12.50 -4.02
CA LEU A 16 24.72 -11.45 -4.96
C LEU A 16 25.49 -10.14 -4.73
N LYS A 17 25.60 -9.70 -3.46
CA LYS A 17 26.35 -8.50 -3.10
C LYS A 17 27.84 -8.64 -3.42
N LYS A 18 28.41 -9.84 -3.22
CA LYS A 18 29.83 -10.12 -3.53
C LYS A 18 30.10 -10.06 -5.03
N THR A 19 29.23 -10.64 -5.86
CA THR A 19 29.39 -10.66 -7.32
C THR A 19 29.23 -9.26 -7.93
N LEU A 20 28.30 -8.45 -7.42
CA LEU A 20 28.01 -7.10 -7.94
C LEU A 20 28.96 -6.00 -7.42
N ARG A 21 29.92 -6.31 -6.54
CA ARG A 21 30.82 -5.32 -5.92
C ARG A 21 31.63 -4.49 -6.91
N LYS A 22 31.93 -5.05 -8.09
CA LYS A 22 32.67 -4.35 -9.16
C LYS A 22 31.77 -3.60 -10.14
N LEU A 23 30.44 -3.76 -10.04
CA LEU A 23 29.47 -3.24 -11.00
C LEU A 23 28.58 -2.14 -10.42
N LEU A 24 28.48 -2.03 -9.09
CA LEU A 24 27.62 -1.08 -8.40
C LEU A 24 28.38 -0.30 -7.33
N PRO A 25 27.99 0.96 -7.04
CA PRO A 25 28.51 1.71 -5.91
C PRO A 25 28.33 0.95 -4.59
N ALA A 26 29.26 1.14 -3.65
CA ALA A 26 29.23 0.45 -2.35
C ALA A 26 27.93 0.73 -1.57
N GLU A 27 27.38 1.94 -1.71
CA GLU A 27 26.14 2.40 -1.08
C GLU A 27 24.93 1.55 -1.50
N ASN A 28 24.82 1.17 -2.77
CA ASN A 28 23.73 0.32 -3.28
C ASN A 28 23.80 -1.09 -2.70
N LEU A 29 25.00 -1.58 -2.38
CA LEU A 29 25.24 -2.92 -1.85
C LEU A 29 25.11 -2.99 -0.33
N SER A 30 25.41 -1.89 0.38
CA SER A 30 25.26 -1.79 1.84
C SER A 30 23.83 -1.45 2.26
N ARG A 31 23.01 -0.86 1.37
CA ARG A 31 21.62 -0.51 1.66
C ARG A 31 20.81 -1.70 2.17
N GLY A 32 19.98 -1.42 3.18
CA GLY A 32 18.99 -2.37 3.72
C GLY A 32 17.99 -2.84 2.67
N LYS A 33 17.35 -3.99 2.93
CA LYS A 33 16.24 -4.45 2.11
C LYS A 33 15.07 -3.48 2.29
N MET A 34 14.69 -2.81 1.22
CA MET A 34 13.46 -2.02 1.18
C MET A 34 12.43 -2.75 0.33
N GLY A 35 11.18 -2.73 0.77
CA GLY A 35 10.07 -3.16 -0.05
C GLY A 35 9.84 -2.18 -1.21
N PHE A 36 9.01 -2.59 -2.16
CA PHE A 36 8.49 -1.70 -3.19
C PHE A 36 7.21 -1.05 -2.67
N GLY A 37 7.37 -0.18 -1.66
CA GLY A 37 6.25 0.57 -1.12
C GLY A 37 5.69 1.50 -2.20
N VAL A 38 4.45 1.28 -2.61
CA VAL A 38 3.72 2.21 -3.48
C VAL A 38 3.18 3.36 -2.63
N PRO A 39 3.17 4.61 -3.13
CA PRO A 39 2.79 5.78 -2.36
C PRO A 39 1.25 5.93 -2.26
N VAL A 40 0.58 4.92 -1.71
CA VAL A 40 -0.89 4.83 -1.64
C VAL A 40 -1.49 6.08 -1.02
N GLY A 41 -0.94 6.55 0.11
CA GLY A 41 -1.46 7.75 0.77
C GLY A 41 -1.36 9.01 -0.10
N GLN A 42 -0.31 9.12 -0.94
CA GLN A 42 -0.21 10.24 -1.89
C GLN A 42 -1.23 10.11 -3.01
N TRP A 43 -1.45 8.90 -3.52
CA TRP A 43 -2.46 8.66 -4.55
C TRP A 43 -3.87 8.95 -4.05
N LEU A 44 -4.22 8.47 -2.86
CA LEU A 44 -5.53 8.68 -2.25
C LEU A 44 -5.78 10.16 -1.88
N ARG A 45 -4.73 10.95 -1.65
CA ARG A 45 -4.81 12.41 -1.48
C ARG A 45 -4.84 13.20 -2.78
N GLY A 46 -4.40 12.61 -3.89
CA GLY A 46 -4.27 13.29 -5.18
C GLY A 46 -5.04 12.56 -6.28
N PRO A 47 -4.34 11.90 -7.22
CA PRO A 47 -4.96 11.39 -8.45
C PRO A 47 -6.11 10.38 -8.23
N LEU A 48 -6.12 9.64 -7.11
CA LEU A 48 -7.19 8.68 -6.78
C LEU A 48 -8.20 9.22 -5.76
N GLN A 49 -8.11 10.49 -5.35
CA GLN A 49 -9.01 11.08 -4.36
C GLN A 49 -10.48 11.04 -4.80
N GLY A 50 -10.73 11.39 -6.07
CA GLY A 50 -12.08 11.36 -6.65
C GLY A 50 -12.65 9.95 -6.67
N PHE A 51 -11.87 8.99 -7.19
CA PHE A 51 -12.24 7.58 -7.23
C PHE A 51 -12.49 7.01 -5.83
N LEU A 52 -11.63 7.30 -4.86
CA LEU A 52 -11.83 6.89 -3.47
C LEU A 52 -13.17 7.37 -2.91
N ARG A 53 -13.50 8.65 -3.13
CA ARG A 53 -14.76 9.26 -2.68
C ARG A 53 -15.95 8.60 -3.36
N GLU A 54 -15.90 8.46 -4.68
CA GLU A 54 -16.96 7.86 -5.48
C GLU A 54 -17.30 6.47 -4.98
N GLN A 55 -16.29 5.61 -4.78
CA GLN A 55 -16.54 4.22 -4.37
C GLN A 55 -17.03 4.13 -2.92
N LEU A 56 -16.28 4.72 -1.98
CA LEU A 56 -16.55 4.52 -0.55
C LEU A 56 -17.75 5.32 -0.01
N LEU A 57 -18.09 6.44 -0.66
CA LEU A 57 -19.20 7.31 -0.24
C LEU A 57 -20.44 7.15 -1.13
N SER A 58 -20.46 6.15 -2.01
CA SER A 58 -21.63 5.81 -2.82
C SER A 58 -22.80 5.26 -1.99
N ASP A 59 -24.01 5.40 -2.54
CA ASP A 59 -25.19 4.76 -1.98
C ASP A 59 -25.12 3.23 -2.04
N ALA A 60 -24.37 2.65 -2.98
CA ALA A 60 -24.15 1.20 -3.04
C ALA A 60 -23.37 0.71 -1.81
N SER A 61 -22.22 1.34 -1.53
CA SER A 61 -21.41 1.10 -0.33
C SER A 61 -22.24 1.27 0.95
N ALA A 62 -23.02 2.36 1.05
CA ALA A 62 -23.85 2.63 2.22
C ALA A 62 -24.98 1.61 2.42
N ARG A 63 -25.71 1.25 1.36
CA ARG A 63 -26.85 0.31 1.41
C ARG A 63 -26.43 -1.10 1.82
N ARG A 64 -25.16 -1.47 1.62
CA ARG A 64 -24.64 -2.76 2.07
C ARG A 64 -24.64 -2.91 3.59
N GLY A 65 -24.63 -1.80 4.35
CA GLY A 65 -24.75 -1.82 5.81
C GLY A 65 -23.55 -2.41 6.57
N LEU A 66 -22.44 -2.72 5.88
CA LEU A 66 -21.24 -3.30 6.51
C LEU A 66 -20.37 -2.26 7.20
N LEU A 67 -20.42 -1.00 6.75
CA LEU A 67 -19.59 0.09 7.21
C LEU A 67 -20.47 1.22 7.77
N ARG A 68 -19.99 1.87 8.83
CA ARG A 68 -20.62 3.11 9.34
C ARG A 68 -20.27 4.26 8.40
N ALA A 69 -21.21 4.67 7.55
CA ALA A 69 -21.03 5.68 6.51
C ALA A 69 -20.38 6.98 7.05
N ASP A 70 -20.83 7.48 8.20
CA ASP A 70 -20.27 8.71 8.80
C ASP A 70 -18.82 8.56 9.24
N ALA A 71 -18.43 7.37 9.72
CA ALA A 71 -17.05 7.12 10.10
C ALA A 71 -16.15 7.06 8.85
N VAL A 72 -16.62 6.41 7.79
CA VAL A 72 -15.90 6.34 6.51
C VAL A 72 -15.74 7.73 5.90
N ARG A 73 -16.81 8.53 5.87
CA ARG A 73 -16.79 9.93 5.40
C ARG A 73 -15.73 10.75 6.14
N ARG A 74 -15.74 10.72 7.47
CA ARG A 74 -14.74 11.43 8.28
C ARG A 74 -13.31 10.97 8.00
N MET A 75 -13.08 9.66 7.83
CA MET A 75 -11.74 9.16 7.49
C MET A 75 -11.28 9.65 6.12
N VAL A 76 -12.16 9.62 5.10
CA VAL A 76 -11.88 10.12 3.76
C VAL A 76 -11.53 11.61 3.82
N GLU A 77 -12.34 12.43 4.50
CA GLU A 77 -12.11 13.87 4.64
C GLU A 77 -10.78 14.16 5.32
N LEU A 78 -10.57 13.63 6.53
CA LEU A 78 -9.33 13.85 7.29
C LEU A 78 -8.08 13.37 6.52
N HIS A 79 -8.18 12.28 5.76
CA HIS A 79 -7.07 11.80 4.96
C HIS A 79 -6.75 12.70 3.79
N THR A 80 -7.79 13.07 3.05
CA THR A 80 -7.65 13.82 1.80
C THR A 80 -7.26 15.28 2.03
N GLU A 81 -7.61 15.83 3.20
CA GLU A 81 -7.13 17.13 3.67
C GLU A 81 -5.71 17.07 4.29
N GLY A 82 -5.11 15.88 4.39
CA GLY A 82 -3.79 15.69 5.00
C GLY A 82 -3.76 15.84 6.52
N LYS A 83 -4.92 15.96 7.19
CA LYS A 83 -5.04 16.12 8.65
C LYS A 83 -4.70 14.85 9.41
N ARG A 84 -4.92 13.67 8.81
CA ARG A 84 -4.58 12.37 9.42
C ARG A 84 -4.29 11.31 8.38
N ASP A 85 -3.31 10.45 8.63
CA ASP A 85 -3.05 9.33 7.73
C ASP A 85 -3.97 8.14 8.00
N TYR A 86 -4.77 7.78 7.00
CA TYR A 86 -5.65 6.61 6.96
C TYR A 86 -5.39 5.76 5.70
N ALA A 87 -4.21 5.90 5.07
CA ALA A 87 -3.92 5.29 3.77
C ALA A 87 -4.20 3.78 3.76
N ASN A 88 -3.74 3.06 4.78
CA ASN A 88 -3.93 1.60 4.86
C ASN A 88 -5.41 1.24 5.04
N GLN A 89 -6.11 1.92 5.95
CA GLN A 89 -7.53 1.66 6.22
C GLN A 89 -8.39 1.94 4.99
N LEU A 90 -8.21 3.11 4.37
CA LEU A 90 -8.95 3.53 3.19
C LEU A 90 -8.65 2.62 1.99
N TRP A 91 -7.40 2.19 1.83
CA TRP A 91 -7.04 1.21 0.80
C TRP A 91 -7.73 -0.13 1.03
N THR A 92 -7.73 -0.65 2.26
CA THR A 92 -8.43 -1.90 2.59
C THR A 92 -9.93 -1.79 2.31
N LEU A 93 -10.57 -0.70 2.73
CA LEU A 93 -11.99 -0.48 2.47
C LEU A 93 -12.28 -0.35 0.96
N LEU A 94 -11.43 0.37 0.23
CA LEU A 94 -11.59 0.53 -1.22
C LEU A 94 -11.50 -0.82 -1.94
N MET A 95 -10.50 -1.64 -1.61
CA MET A 95 -10.37 -2.97 -2.20
C MET A 95 -11.56 -3.86 -1.85
N LEU A 96 -12.07 -3.78 -0.62
CA LEU A 96 -13.25 -4.53 -0.20
C LEU A 96 -14.50 -4.11 -0.99
N GLU A 97 -14.73 -2.81 -1.15
CA GLU A 97 -15.88 -2.29 -1.92
C GLU A 97 -15.79 -2.71 -3.40
N LEU A 98 -14.63 -2.57 -4.03
CA LEU A 98 -14.43 -3.02 -5.42
C LEU A 98 -14.61 -4.53 -5.58
N TRP A 99 -14.22 -5.32 -4.57
CA TRP A 99 -14.48 -6.75 -4.57
C TRP A 99 -15.99 -7.05 -4.51
N PHE A 100 -16.75 -6.36 -3.66
CA PHE A 100 -18.20 -6.52 -3.61
C PHE A 100 -18.86 -6.17 -4.93
N GLN A 101 -18.51 -5.03 -5.53
CA GLN A 101 -19.04 -4.62 -6.83
C GLN A 101 -18.73 -5.63 -7.93
N ARG A 102 -17.57 -6.30 -7.86
CA ARG A 102 -17.14 -7.25 -8.89
C ARG A 102 -17.78 -8.64 -8.73
N PHE A 103 -18.01 -9.08 -7.51
CA PHE A 103 -18.31 -10.49 -7.23
C PHE A 103 -19.65 -10.74 -6.53
N ILE A 104 -20.29 -9.72 -5.97
CA ILE A 104 -21.52 -9.85 -5.19
C ILE A 104 -22.66 -9.03 -5.80
N ASP A 105 -22.37 -7.83 -6.29
CA ASP A 105 -23.39 -7.00 -6.91
C ASP A 105 -23.75 -7.53 -8.32
N PRO A 106 -25.02 -7.38 -8.76
CA PRO A 106 -25.48 -7.87 -10.06
C PRO A 106 -24.94 -7.10 -11.27
#